data_AF-A0A536LBD9-F1
#
_entry.id   AF-A0A536LBD9-F1
#
_cell.length_a   1.000
_cell.length_b   1.000
_cell.length_c   1.000
_cell.angle_alpha   90.00
_cell.angle_beta   90.00
_cell.angle_gamma   90.00
#
_symmetry.space_group_name_H-M   'P 1'
#
loop_
_entity.id
_entity.type
_entity.pdbx_description
1 polymer ?
#
loop_
_entity_poly.entity_id
_entity_poly.type
_entity_poly.pdbx_seq_one_letter_code
_entity_poly.pdbx_strand_id
1 'polypeptide(L)'
;MNVPNALTVSRLVAIPVLMALLLVSFPGHDQIAAALFILFSLTDTLDGELARRSGSVSDFGKFLDPLADKLFVLSVLIVLVQAGLVAAWVVVVIFSRELIITILRSVAASQGKVIAAAPLGKTKTVTQMSAVTLLILQRPYPALVPVADIAVAAAVVFTLWSGVDYLWRFRRFIRPVDTSRVHVGAAGGLPEPSPADVADALRGSGLSLAVAESITGGMIGALITEQPGSSAYFVGGVIAYSNDVKREQLGVPPALLESAGAVSREVGEAMAEGVRNRLRTGLGVAVTGIAGPAAEGTSKPVGLTYVAVASDGHVASREFNFSGDREAIRRQAAIEALRLLIDEARRLRQARKVKSA
;
A
#
# COMPACT_ATOMS: atom_id res chain seq x y z
N MET A 1 26.77 4.58 -16.66
CA MET A 1 25.47 3.87 -16.76
C MET A 1 25.71 2.40 -16.55
N ASN A 2 24.89 1.72 -15.74
CA ASN A 2 24.95 0.27 -15.62
C ASN A 2 24.42 -0.37 -16.92
N VAL A 3 24.95 -1.55 -17.29
CA VAL A 3 24.58 -2.29 -18.51
C VAL A 3 23.05 -2.45 -18.67
N PRO A 4 22.26 -2.79 -17.62
CA PRO A 4 20.81 -2.91 -17.75
C PRO A 4 20.13 -1.60 -18.17
N ASN A 5 20.51 -0.46 -17.57
CA ASN A 5 19.92 0.84 -17.91
C ASN A 5 20.25 1.26 -19.35
N ALA A 6 21.41 0.86 -19.88
CA ALA A 6 21.77 1.14 -21.27
C ALA A 6 20.87 0.38 -22.25
N LEU A 7 20.50 -0.86 -21.92
CA LEU A 7 19.61 -1.69 -22.75
C LEU A 7 18.18 -1.11 -22.75
N THR A 8 17.66 -0.66 -21.61
CA THR A 8 16.37 0.02 -21.53
C THR A 8 16.31 1.30 -22.35
N VAL A 9 17.33 2.16 -22.23
CA VAL A 9 17.42 3.39 -23.03
C VAL A 9 17.54 3.07 -24.52
N SER A 10 18.29 2.02 -24.88
CA SER A 10 18.42 1.59 -26.28
C SER A 10 17.07 1.20 -26.88
N ARG A 11 16.18 0.55 -26.11
CA ARG A 11 14.82 0.19 -26.54
C ARG A 11 13.96 1.42 -26.79
N LEU A 12 14.03 2.44 -25.93
CA LEU A 12 13.33 3.70 -26.13
C LEU A 12 13.80 4.44 -27.38
N VAL A 13 15.11 4.45 -27.63
CA VAL A 13 15.69 5.06 -28.84
C VAL A 13 15.34 4.26 -30.10
N ALA A 14 15.14 2.95 -29.98
CA ALA A 14 14.73 2.10 -31.10
C ALA A 14 13.29 2.36 -31.57
N ILE A 15 12.41 2.92 -30.73
CA ILE A 15 11.00 3.20 -31.07
C ILE A 15 10.87 4.05 -32.34
N PRO A 16 11.44 5.27 -32.44
CA PRO A 16 11.30 6.10 -33.65
C PRO A 16 11.90 5.43 -34.89
N VAL A 17 13.01 4.70 -34.74
CA VAL A 17 13.64 3.95 -35.85
C VAL A 17 12.69 2.86 -36.36
N LEU A 18 12.11 2.08 -35.46
CA LEU A 18 11.20 1.01 -35.79
C LEU A 18 9.90 1.55 -36.42
N MET A 19 9.37 2.65 -35.90
CA MET A 19 8.22 3.34 -36.51
C MET A 19 8.55 3.84 -37.91
N ALA A 20 9.72 4.45 -38.13
CA ALA A 20 10.14 4.90 -39.45
C ALA A 20 10.24 3.74 -40.43
N LEU A 21 10.81 2.59 -40.03
CA LEU A 21 10.87 1.40 -40.87
C LEU A 21 9.49 0.83 -41.23
N LEU A 22 8.52 0.92 -40.32
CA LEU A 22 7.16 0.42 -40.57
C LEU A 22 6.29 1.37 -41.41
N LEU A 23 6.67 2.66 -41.47
CA LEU A 23 5.95 3.72 -42.19
C LEU A 23 6.58 4.05 -43.55
N VAL A 24 7.90 3.94 -43.69
CA VAL A 24 8.63 4.26 -44.93
C VAL A 24 8.86 2.98 -45.74
N SER A 25 8.22 2.90 -46.91
CA SER A 25 8.29 1.72 -47.77
C SER A 25 9.56 1.70 -48.63
N PHE A 26 10.40 0.69 -48.42
CA PHE A 26 11.52 0.34 -49.31
C PHE A 26 11.74 -1.19 -49.28
N PRO A 27 12.33 -1.82 -50.31
CA PRO A 27 12.47 -3.28 -50.35
C PRO A 27 13.15 -3.85 -49.08
N GLY A 28 12.48 -4.76 -48.40
CA GLY A 28 13.01 -5.41 -47.19
C GLY A 28 12.69 -4.72 -45.86
N HIS A 29 11.99 -3.57 -45.87
CA HIS A 29 11.76 -2.77 -44.67
C HIS A 29 11.01 -3.51 -43.55
N ASP A 30 9.98 -4.31 -43.89
CA ASP A 30 9.21 -5.09 -42.91
C ASP A 30 10.05 -6.22 -42.27
N GLN A 31 10.94 -6.87 -43.03
CA GLN A 31 11.85 -7.89 -42.50
C GLN A 31 12.88 -7.28 -41.54
N ILE A 32 13.42 -6.11 -41.88
CA ILE A 32 14.35 -5.37 -41.02
C ILE A 32 13.63 -4.93 -39.74
N ALA A 33 12.40 -4.41 -39.87
CA ALA A 33 11.57 -4.03 -38.72
C ALA A 33 11.27 -5.24 -37.82
N ALA A 34 10.89 -6.38 -38.39
CA ALA A 34 10.65 -7.61 -37.63
C ALA A 34 11.93 -8.09 -36.92
N ALA A 35 13.09 -8.08 -37.60
CA ALA A 35 14.36 -8.48 -37.01
C ALA A 35 14.77 -7.57 -35.84
N LEU A 36 14.64 -6.24 -36.00
CA LEU A 36 14.89 -5.29 -34.93
C LEU A 36 13.91 -5.44 -33.77
N PHE A 37 12.63 -5.64 -34.06
CA PHE A 37 11.62 -5.90 -33.03
C PHE A 37 11.98 -7.13 -32.19
N ILE A 38 12.27 -8.27 -32.84
CA ILE A 38 12.68 -9.50 -32.16
C ILE A 38 13.94 -9.27 -31.32
N LEU A 39 14.96 -8.59 -31.87
CA LEU A 39 16.20 -8.29 -31.16
C LEU A 39 15.93 -7.53 -29.86
N PHE A 40 15.18 -6.42 -29.92
CA PHE A 40 14.89 -5.58 -28.75
C PHE A 40 13.84 -6.16 -27.79
N SER A 41 13.00 -7.09 -28.25
CA SER A 41 12.09 -7.87 -27.40
C SER A 41 12.83 -8.97 -26.63
N LEU A 42 13.87 -9.57 -27.22
CA LEU A 42 14.69 -10.58 -26.54
C LEU A 42 15.61 -9.98 -25.48
N THR A 43 16.12 -8.75 -25.69
CA THR A 43 16.98 -8.08 -24.70
C THR A 43 16.29 -7.93 -23.36
N ASP A 44 14.97 -7.66 -23.31
CA ASP A 44 14.22 -7.53 -22.05
C ASP A 44 14.40 -8.73 -21.10
N THR A 45 14.33 -9.94 -21.66
CA THR A 45 14.51 -11.17 -20.87
C THR A 45 15.94 -11.33 -20.35
N LEU A 46 16.93 -10.82 -21.08
CA LEU A 46 18.34 -10.85 -20.71
C LEU A 46 18.65 -9.79 -19.65
N ASP A 47 18.10 -8.58 -19.79
CA ASP A 47 18.28 -7.44 -18.89
C ASP A 47 17.84 -7.81 -17.46
N GLY A 48 16.67 -8.43 -17.35
CA GLY A 48 16.09 -8.86 -16.08
C GLY A 48 16.84 -9.99 -15.38
N GLU A 49 17.64 -10.78 -16.11
CA GLU A 49 18.50 -11.84 -15.56
C GLU A 49 19.87 -11.27 -15.17
N LEU A 50 20.46 -10.41 -16.01
CA LEU A 50 21.72 -9.71 -15.76
C LEU A 50 21.63 -8.83 -14.51
N ALA A 51 20.56 -8.05 -14.34
CA ALA A 51 20.34 -7.19 -13.17
C ALA A 51 20.21 -7.98 -11.86
N ARG A 52 19.69 -9.22 -11.90
CA ARG A 52 19.60 -10.10 -10.72
C ARG A 52 20.96 -10.66 -10.32
N ARG A 53 21.84 -10.91 -11.28
CA ARG A 53 23.19 -11.47 -11.06
C ARG A 53 24.20 -10.42 -10.63
N SER A 54 24.05 -9.17 -11.07
CA SER A 54 25.01 -8.10 -10.80
C SER A 54 24.75 -7.29 -9.53
N GLY A 55 23.61 -7.51 -8.84
CA GLY A 55 23.24 -6.80 -7.60
C GLY A 55 23.04 -5.28 -7.75
N SER A 56 23.17 -4.75 -8.97
CA SER A 56 23.24 -3.32 -9.27
C SER A 56 21.88 -2.77 -9.73
N VAL A 57 20.89 -2.81 -8.84
CA VAL A 57 19.54 -2.35 -9.14
C VAL A 57 19.40 -0.85 -8.85
N SER A 58 19.36 -0.02 -9.89
CA SER A 58 19.07 1.42 -9.74
C SER A 58 17.57 1.68 -9.68
N ASP A 59 17.12 2.62 -8.83
CA ASP A 59 15.69 2.96 -8.73
C ASP A 59 15.14 3.59 -10.01
N PHE A 60 16.01 4.28 -10.76
CA PHE A 60 15.69 4.79 -12.09
C PHE A 60 15.39 3.66 -13.09
N GLY A 61 16.19 2.59 -13.11
CA GLY A 61 15.95 1.42 -13.96
C GLY A 61 14.64 0.70 -13.61
N LYS A 62 14.35 0.48 -12.32
CA LYS A 62 13.10 -0.16 -11.87
C LYS A 62 11.83 0.53 -12.39
N PHE A 63 11.88 1.85 -12.57
CA PHE A 63 10.77 2.63 -13.11
C PHE A 63 10.76 2.66 -14.65
N LEU A 64 11.93 2.81 -15.26
CA LEU A 64 12.05 2.99 -16.71
C LEU A 64 11.78 1.68 -17.48
N ASP A 65 12.18 0.52 -16.94
CA ASP A 65 12.04 -0.76 -17.64
C ASP A 65 10.57 -1.10 -17.96
N PRO A 66 9.63 -1.09 -16.97
CA PRO A 66 8.23 -1.40 -17.26
C PRO A 66 7.52 -0.35 -18.14
N LEU A 67 8.09 0.85 -18.27
CA LEU A 67 7.59 1.89 -19.14
C LEU A 67 8.07 1.67 -20.58
N ALA A 68 9.37 1.47 -20.76
CA ALA A 68 10.01 1.24 -22.05
C ALA A 68 9.41 0.04 -22.78
N ASP A 69 9.16 -1.07 -22.08
CA ASP A 69 8.57 -2.27 -22.67
C ASP A 69 7.19 -2.02 -23.27
N LYS A 70 6.35 -1.29 -22.55
CA LYS A 70 4.97 -0.99 -22.98
C LYS A 70 4.97 -0.03 -24.14
N LEU A 71 5.78 1.02 -24.07
CA LEU A 71 5.89 2.01 -25.14
C LEU A 71 6.43 1.37 -26.42
N PHE A 72 7.40 0.47 -26.31
CA PHE A 72 7.97 -0.21 -27.47
C PHE A 72 6.93 -1.04 -28.23
N VAL A 73 6.21 -1.93 -27.54
CA VAL A 73 5.20 -2.79 -28.19
C VAL A 73 3.97 -1.98 -28.65
N LEU A 74 3.53 -1.01 -27.83
CA LEU A 74 2.38 -0.17 -28.16
C LEU A 74 2.63 0.64 -29.43
N SER A 75 3.82 1.22 -29.59
CA SER A 75 4.16 2.04 -30.76
C SER A 75 4.06 1.23 -32.06
N VAL A 76 4.52 -0.02 -32.05
CA VAL A 76 4.38 -0.93 -33.19
C VAL A 76 2.92 -1.27 -33.46
N LEU A 77 2.17 -1.64 -32.42
CA LEU A 77 0.75 -1.97 -32.56
C LEU A 77 -0.08 -0.81 -33.10
N ILE A 78 0.21 0.44 -32.72
CA ILE A 78 -0.46 1.62 -33.26
C ILE A 78 -0.25 1.74 -34.78
N VAL A 79 0.98 1.56 -35.26
CA VAL A 79 1.27 1.58 -36.70
C VAL A 79 0.58 0.43 -37.43
N LEU A 80 0.49 -0.75 -36.81
CA LEU A 80 -0.22 -1.90 -37.38
C LEU A 80 -1.74 -1.70 -37.43
N VAL A 81 -2.33 -1.02 -36.44
CA VAL A 81 -3.75 -0.59 -36.47
C VAL A 81 -3.98 0.38 -37.61
N GLN A 82 -3.11 1.39 -37.76
CA GLN A 82 -3.20 2.35 -38.85
C GLN A 82 -3.09 1.68 -40.23
N ALA A 83 -2.30 0.62 -40.33
CA ALA A 83 -2.19 -0.20 -41.54
C ALA A 83 -3.35 -1.18 -41.75
N GLY A 84 -4.34 -1.23 -40.85
CA GLY A 84 -5.50 -2.12 -40.95
C GLY A 84 -5.20 -3.59 -40.68
N LEU A 85 -4.03 -3.92 -40.13
CA LEU A 85 -3.58 -5.30 -39.91
C LEU A 85 -4.05 -5.89 -38.58
N VAL A 86 -4.47 -5.05 -37.65
CA VAL A 86 -5.04 -5.46 -36.37
C VAL A 86 -6.12 -4.48 -35.95
N ALA A 87 -7.21 -4.99 -35.39
CA ALA A 87 -8.31 -4.15 -34.95
C ALA A 87 -7.92 -3.33 -33.71
N ALA A 88 -8.33 -2.06 -33.65
CA ALA A 88 -8.00 -1.17 -32.53
C ALA A 88 -8.41 -1.72 -31.16
N TRP A 89 -9.54 -2.44 -31.08
CA TRP A 89 -10.03 -3.02 -29.82
C TRP A 89 -9.06 -4.08 -29.26
N VAL A 90 -8.32 -4.81 -30.10
CA VAL A 90 -7.31 -5.79 -29.67
C VAL A 90 -6.20 -5.07 -28.92
N VAL A 91 -5.73 -3.95 -29.47
CA VAL A 91 -4.68 -3.12 -28.85
C VAL A 91 -5.17 -2.52 -27.53
N VAL A 92 -6.42 -2.04 -27.49
CA VAL A 92 -7.05 -1.55 -26.25
C VAL A 92 -7.08 -2.64 -25.19
N VAL A 93 -7.56 -3.85 -25.49
CA VAL A 93 -7.59 -4.96 -24.53
C VAL A 93 -6.19 -5.28 -23.99
N ILE A 94 -5.21 -5.37 -24.89
CA ILE A 94 -3.82 -5.65 -24.51
C ILE A 94 -3.28 -4.55 -23.60
N PHE A 95 -3.43 -3.29 -24.00
CA PHE A 95 -2.89 -2.14 -23.27
C PHE A 95 -3.59 -1.89 -21.94
N SER A 96 -4.92 -1.92 -21.91
CA SER A 96 -5.72 -1.74 -20.69
C SER A 96 -5.32 -2.75 -19.62
N ARG A 97 -5.13 -4.02 -19.99
CA ARG A 97 -4.67 -5.06 -19.06
C ARG A 97 -3.27 -4.75 -18.51
N GLU A 98 -2.32 -4.37 -19.37
CA GLU A 98 -0.96 -4.02 -18.94
C GLU A 98 -0.95 -2.82 -17.98
N LEU A 99 -1.76 -1.81 -18.27
CA LEU A 99 -1.92 -0.61 -17.44
C LEU A 99 -2.49 -0.97 -16.06
N ILE A 100 -3.60 -1.72 -16.03
CA ILE A 100 -4.27 -2.15 -14.79
C ILE A 100 -3.27 -2.89 -13.89
N ILE A 101 -2.57 -3.90 -14.41
CA ILE A 101 -1.63 -4.70 -13.60
C ILE A 101 -0.46 -3.86 -13.10
N THR A 102 0.01 -2.91 -13.90
CA THR A 102 1.10 -2.01 -13.49
C THR A 102 0.67 -1.10 -12.35
N ILE A 103 -0.52 -0.49 -12.45
CA ILE A 103 -1.09 0.35 -11.40
C ILE A 103 -1.30 -0.48 -10.13
N LEU A 104 -1.96 -1.63 -10.24
CA LEU A 104 -2.22 -2.50 -9.09
C LEU A 104 -0.94 -2.94 -8.38
N ARG A 105 0.11 -3.26 -9.14
CA ARG A 105 1.43 -3.61 -8.59
C ARG A 105 2.09 -2.41 -7.90
N SER A 106 2.00 -1.22 -8.49
CA SER A 106 2.55 0.01 -7.91
C SER A 106 1.84 0.37 -6.61
N VAL A 107 0.51 0.27 -6.57
CA VAL A 107 -0.29 0.48 -5.36
C VAL A 107 0.06 -0.54 -4.28
N ALA A 108 0.16 -1.83 -4.61
CA ALA A 108 0.56 -2.84 -3.65
C ALA A 108 1.97 -2.61 -3.08
N ALA A 109 2.92 -2.21 -3.94
CA ALA A 109 4.28 -1.87 -3.51
C ALA A 109 4.30 -0.66 -2.57
N SER A 110 3.47 0.37 -2.81
CA SER A 110 3.34 1.52 -1.92
C SER A 110 2.80 1.17 -0.53
N GLN A 111 2.07 0.05 -0.41
CA GLN A 111 1.55 -0.49 0.84
C GLN A 111 2.50 -1.51 1.50
N GLY A 112 3.76 -1.61 1.05
CA GLY A 112 4.74 -2.57 1.56
C GLY A 112 4.46 -4.03 1.18
N LYS A 113 3.46 -4.30 0.32
CA LYS A 113 3.09 -5.65 -0.12
C LYS A 113 3.70 -5.93 -1.49
N VAL A 114 4.82 -6.66 -1.51
CA VAL A 114 5.49 -7.06 -2.76
C VAL A 114 4.80 -8.30 -3.34
N ILE A 115 4.01 -8.12 -4.40
CA ILE A 115 3.35 -9.23 -5.10
C ILE A 115 4.34 -9.87 -6.07
N ALA A 116 4.73 -11.11 -5.78
CA ALA A 116 5.57 -11.90 -6.66
C ALA A 116 4.94 -12.06 -8.05
N ALA A 117 5.75 -11.98 -9.10
CA ALA A 117 5.30 -12.15 -10.47
C ALA A 117 4.74 -13.57 -10.69
N ALA A 118 3.52 -13.66 -11.23
CA ALA A 118 2.92 -14.96 -11.56
C ALA A 118 3.60 -15.59 -12.79
N PRO A 119 3.83 -16.92 -12.83
CA PRO A 119 4.42 -17.61 -13.98
C PRO A 119 3.68 -17.38 -15.30
N LEU A 120 2.36 -17.21 -15.23
CA LEU A 120 1.47 -16.95 -16.38
C LEU A 120 1.79 -15.62 -17.10
N GLY A 121 2.51 -14.70 -16.46
CA GLY A 121 2.95 -13.45 -17.09
C GLY A 121 3.91 -13.70 -18.26
N LYS A 122 4.78 -14.73 -18.17
CA LYS A 122 5.78 -15.03 -19.21
C LYS A 122 5.14 -15.55 -20.50
N THR A 123 4.18 -16.47 -20.37
CA THR A 123 3.47 -17.06 -21.54
C THR A 123 2.75 -15.99 -22.35
N LYS A 124 2.08 -15.05 -21.67
CA LYS A 124 1.43 -13.90 -22.30
C LYS A 124 2.44 -13.04 -23.09
N THR A 125 3.61 -12.75 -22.53
CA THR A 125 4.63 -11.96 -23.24
C THR A 125 5.11 -12.65 -24.51
N VAL A 126 5.43 -13.96 -24.45
CA VAL A 126 5.87 -14.71 -25.64
C VAL A 126 4.81 -14.69 -26.73
N THR A 127 3.56 -15.00 -26.39
CA THR A 127 2.46 -15.02 -27.37
C THR A 127 2.22 -13.65 -28.01
N GLN A 128 2.34 -12.56 -27.24
CA GLN A 128 2.20 -11.20 -27.77
C GLN A 128 3.35 -10.81 -28.71
N MET A 129 4.60 -11.10 -28.35
CA MET A 129 5.76 -10.77 -29.21
C MET A 129 5.72 -11.58 -30.51
N SER A 130 5.32 -12.85 -30.44
CA SER A 130 5.11 -13.68 -31.64
C SER A 130 3.99 -13.12 -32.52
N ALA A 131 2.86 -12.71 -31.95
CA ALA A 131 1.77 -12.11 -32.70
C ALA A 131 2.19 -10.83 -33.43
N VAL A 132 2.88 -9.91 -32.73
CA VAL A 132 3.37 -8.65 -33.35
C VAL A 132 4.36 -8.94 -34.47
N THR A 133 5.28 -9.90 -34.27
CA THR A 133 6.24 -10.29 -35.30
C THR A 133 5.54 -10.84 -36.56
N LEU A 134 4.54 -11.71 -36.37
CA LEU A 134 3.75 -12.27 -37.47
C LEU A 134 2.91 -11.18 -38.18
N LEU A 135 2.36 -10.22 -37.44
CA LEU A 135 1.64 -9.08 -38.02
C LEU A 135 2.54 -8.17 -38.87
N ILE A 136 3.83 -8.06 -38.56
CA ILE A 136 4.80 -7.35 -39.40
C ILE A 136 5.10 -8.19 -40.65
N LEU A 137 5.43 -9.47 -40.47
CA LEU A 137 5.87 -10.36 -41.56
C LEU A 137 4.76 -10.76 -42.53
N GLN A 138 3.49 -10.69 -42.15
CA GLN A 138 2.39 -10.96 -43.08
C GLN A 138 2.29 -9.94 -44.22
N ARG A 139 2.84 -8.72 -44.07
CA ARG A 139 2.87 -7.71 -45.13
C ARG A 139 3.62 -8.21 -46.37
N PRO A 140 4.90 -8.65 -46.28
CA PRO A 140 5.60 -9.25 -47.40
C PRO A 140 5.22 -10.71 -47.68
N TYR A 141 4.65 -11.43 -46.69
CA TYR A 141 4.30 -12.85 -46.82
C TYR A 141 2.81 -13.10 -46.50
N PRO A 142 1.89 -12.88 -47.46
CA PRO A 142 0.44 -13.02 -47.22
C PRO A 142 -0.01 -14.41 -46.75
N ALA A 143 0.77 -15.46 -47.03
CA ALA A 143 0.50 -16.81 -46.51
C ALA A 143 0.53 -16.90 -44.97
N LEU A 144 1.13 -15.92 -44.29
CA LEU A 144 1.19 -15.85 -42.83
C LEU A 144 -0.06 -15.24 -42.20
N VAL A 145 -0.96 -14.60 -42.97
CA VAL A 145 -2.19 -13.97 -42.45
C VAL A 145 -3.00 -14.89 -41.51
N PRO A 146 -3.37 -16.12 -41.89
CA PRO A 146 -4.14 -16.99 -40.98
C PRO A 146 -3.36 -17.35 -39.71
N VAL A 147 -2.03 -17.46 -39.80
CA VAL A 147 -1.17 -17.76 -38.65
C VAL A 147 -1.07 -16.54 -37.72
N ALA A 148 -0.98 -15.33 -38.29
CA ALA A 148 -0.97 -14.07 -37.57
C ALA A 148 -2.30 -13.85 -36.83
N ASP A 149 -3.44 -14.10 -37.46
CA ASP A 149 -4.77 -13.98 -36.85
C ASP A 149 -4.93 -14.94 -35.65
N ILE A 150 -4.50 -16.19 -35.79
CA ILE A 150 -4.50 -17.17 -34.70
C ILE A 150 -3.59 -16.70 -33.57
N ALA A 151 -2.40 -16.17 -33.89
CA ALA A 151 -1.46 -15.67 -32.89
C ALA A 151 -2.02 -14.46 -32.13
N VAL A 152 -2.70 -13.54 -32.82
CA VAL A 152 -3.39 -12.40 -32.20
C VAL A 152 -4.51 -12.86 -31.28
N ALA A 153 -5.35 -13.80 -31.74
CA ALA A 153 -6.41 -14.38 -30.93
C ALA A 153 -5.85 -15.06 -29.67
N ALA A 154 -4.78 -15.85 -29.81
CA ALA A 154 -4.09 -16.46 -28.68
C ALA A 154 -3.53 -15.39 -27.71
N ALA A 155 -2.89 -14.34 -28.22
CA ALA A 155 -2.36 -13.25 -27.40
C ALA A 155 -3.45 -12.52 -26.60
N VAL A 156 -4.64 -12.30 -27.19
CA VAL A 156 -5.80 -11.73 -26.49
C VAL A 156 -6.29 -12.68 -25.41
N VAL A 157 -6.49 -13.96 -25.73
CA VAL A 157 -6.95 -14.98 -24.77
C VAL A 157 -6.01 -15.10 -23.58
N PHE A 158 -4.70 -15.22 -23.82
CA PHE A 158 -3.71 -15.27 -22.74
C PHE A 158 -3.62 -13.96 -21.96
N THR A 159 -3.82 -12.82 -22.61
CA THR A 159 -3.84 -11.52 -21.93
C THR A 159 -5.03 -11.40 -20.98
N LEU A 160 -6.22 -11.78 -21.44
CA LEU A 160 -7.43 -11.79 -20.61
C LEU A 160 -7.33 -12.81 -19.49
N TRP A 161 -6.95 -14.05 -19.79
CA TRP A 161 -6.79 -15.10 -18.79
C TRP A 161 -5.77 -14.71 -17.72
N SER A 162 -4.60 -14.22 -18.13
CA SER A 162 -3.59 -13.77 -17.17
C SER A 162 -4.04 -12.53 -16.40
N GLY A 163 -4.84 -11.64 -17.01
CA GLY A 163 -5.48 -10.52 -16.32
C GLY A 163 -6.44 -10.98 -15.22
N VAL A 164 -7.32 -11.95 -15.54
CA VAL A 164 -8.27 -12.54 -14.58
C VAL A 164 -7.53 -13.28 -13.47
N ASP A 165 -6.54 -14.13 -13.77
CA ASP A 165 -5.72 -14.81 -12.74
C ASP A 165 -5.03 -13.78 -11.84
N TYR A 166 -4.47 -12.71 -12.40
CA TYR A 166 -3.85 -11.66 -11.61
C TYR A 166 -4.87 -10.97 -10.71
N LEU A 167 -6.02 -10.53 -11.23
CA LEU A 167 -7.09 -9.91 -10.44
C LEU A 167 -7.64 -10.87 -9.37
N TRP A 168 -7.72 -12.16 -9.67
CA TRP A 168 -8.20 -13.20 -8.77
C TRP A 168 -7.21 -13.53 -7.64
N ARG A 169 -5.91 -13.40 -7.90
CA ARG A 169 -4.87 -13.41 -6.85
C ARG A 169 -4.87 -12.09 -6.10
N PHE A 170 -5.03 -10.98 -6.82
CA PHE A 170 -5.07 -9.62 -6.28
C PHE A 170 -6.25 -9.42 -5.34
N ARG A 171 -7.40 -10.07 -5.54
CA ARG A 171 -8.54 -10.03 -4.58
C ARG A 171 -8.21 -10.63 -3.20
N ARG A 172 -7.13 -11.41 -3.06
CA ARG A 172 -6.64 -11.83 -1.75
C ARG A 172 -5.89 -10.69 -1.05
N PHE A 173 -5.40 -9.72 -1.82
CA PHE A 173 -4.65 -8.55 -1.37
C PHE A 173 -5.53 -7.29 -1.26
N ILE A 174 -6.41 -7.04 -2.24
CA ILE A 174 -7.64 -6.25 -2.05
C ILE A 174 -8.58 -7.10 -1.20
N ARG A 175 -8.33 -7.13 0.11
CA ARG A 175 -9.48 -6.79 0.92
C ARG A 175 -9.78 -5.32 0.60
N PRO A 176 -11.04 -4.91 0.47
CA PRO A 176 -11.37 -3.52 0.79
C PRO A 176 -10.63 -3.14 2.07
N VAL A 177 -10.39 -1.85 2.32
CA VAL A 177 -10.34 -1.46 3.74
C VAL A 177 -11.68 -1.91 4.29
N ASP A 178 -11.67 -3.09 4.87
CA ASP A 178 -12.85 -3.80 5.30
C ASP A 178 -13.13 -3.22 6.66
N THR A 179 -13.80 -2.07 6.66
CA THR A 179 -14.46 -1.54 7.86
C THR A 179 -15.51 -2.52 8.38
N SER A 180 -15.85 -3.59 7.64
CA SER A 180 -16.83 -4.61 7.98
C SER A 180 -16.28 -6.02 8.29
N ARG A 181 -14.96 -6.24 8.29
CA ARG A 181 -14.32 -7.42 8.91
C ARG A 181 -13.25 -6.96 9.87
N VAL A 182 -13.75 -6.33 10.92
CA VAL A 182 -13.49 -6.74 12.31
C VAL A 182 -12.91 -8.16 12.32
N HIS A 183 -11.58 -8.27 12.35
CA HIS A 183 -11.03 -9.39 13.08
C HIS A 183 -11.53 -9.14 14.49
N VAL A 184 -12.37 -10.07 14.95
CA VAL A 184 -12.71 -10.21 16.35
C VAL A 184 -11.38 -10.13 17.08
N GLY A 185 -11.13 -8.96 17.68
CA GLY A 185 -9.96 -8.73 18.50
C GLY A 185 -9.95 -9.81 19.57
N ALA A 186 -8.76 -10.16 20.01
CA ALA A 186 -8.54 -10.92 21.22
C ALA A 186 -9.09 -10.14 22.43
N ALA A 187 -10.42 -10.11 22.55
CA ALA A 187 -11.30 -9.59 23.59
C ALA A 187 -12.77 -9.74 23.11
N GLY A 188 -13.26 -10.98 22.95
CA GLY A 188 -14.69 -11.29 23.10
C GLY A 188 -15.71 -10.72 22.10
N GLY A 189 -15.46 -10.73 20.79
CA GLY A 189 -16.53 -10.64 19.78
C GLY A 189 -17.26 -9.30 19.64
N LEU A 190 -16.80 -8.24 20.31
CA LEU A 190 -17.42 -6.91 20.21
C LEU A 190 -17.03 -6.21 18.89
N PRO A 191 -17.97 -5.48 18.24
CA PRO A 191 -17.68 -4.72 17.03
C PRO A 191 -16.56 -3.67 17.28
N GLU A 192 -15.82 -3.33 16.21
CA GLU A 192 -14.86 -2.24 16.28
C GLU A 192 -15.58 -0.90 16.47
N PRO A 193 -15.16 -0.05 17.44
CA PRO A 193 -15.70 1.29 17.58
C PRO A 193 -15.41 2.13 16.33
N SER A 194 -16.43 2.81 15.85
CA SER A 194 -16.33 3.79 14.79
C SER A 194 -15.98 5.19 15.35
N PRO A 195 -15.45 6.10 14.53
CA PRO A 195 -15.32 7.52 14.90
C PRO A 195 -16.64 8.16 15.35
N ALA A 196 -17.76 7.70 14.80
CA ALA A 196 -19.10 8.15 15.19
C ALA A 196 -19.45 7.73 16.63
N ASP A 197 -19.03 6.54 17.07
CA ASP A 197 -19.26 6.08 18.46
C ASP A 197 -18.53 6.97 19.47
N VAL A 198 -17.33 7.46 19.14
CA VAL A 198 -16.59 8.43 19.95
C VAL A 198 -17.35 9.75 20.02
N ALA A 199 -17.83 10.26 18.87
CA ALA A 199 -18.63 11.47 18.85
C ALA A 199 -19.90 11.32 19.67
N ASP A 200 -20.63 10.22 19.56
CA ASP A 200 -21.86 9.99 20.30
C ASP A 200 -21.61 9.83 21.81
N ALA A 201 -20.48 9.22 22.19
CA ALA A 201 -20.05 9.14 23.58
C ALA A 201 -19.77 10.52 24.19
N LEU A 202 -19.24 11.46 23.40
CA LEU A 202 -18.85 12.80 23.85
C LEU A 202 -19.92 13.87 23.60
N ARG A 203 -20.84 13.67 22.66
CA ARG A 203 -21.87 14.65 22.28
C ARG A 203 -22.73 15.00 23.49
N GLY A 204 -22.88 16.30 23.74
CA GLY A 204 -23.65 16.83 24.86
C GLY A 204 -23.01 16.64 26.24
N SER A 205 -21.79 16.10 26.33
CA SER A 205 -21.07 15.95 27.60
C SER A 205 -20.25 17.19 27.99
N GLY A 206 -19.93 18.05 27.02
CA GLY A 206 -18.99 19.16 27.20
C GLY A 206 -17.54 18.70 27.47
N LEU A 207 -17.23 17.41 27.31
CA LEU A 207 -15.89 16.87 27.48
C LEU A 207 -15.08 17.10 26.20
N SER A 208 -13.89 17.66 26.37
CA SER A 208 -12.84 17.68 25.36
C SER A 208 -11.84 16.56 25.60
N LEU A 209 -11.13 16.13 24.55
CA LEU A 209 -10.10 15.10 24.62
C LEU A 209 -8.83 15.48 23.86
N ALA A 210 -7.71 14.91 24.31
CA ALA A 210 -6.45 14.92 23.59
C ALA A 210 -5.76 13.55 23.59
N VAL A 211 -4.81 13.33 22.67
CA VAL A 211 -4.14 12.03 22.49
C VAL A 211 -2.61 12.12 22.58
N ALA A 212 -1.98 11.15 23.24
CA ALA A 212 -0.54 10.93 23.30
C ALA A 212 -0.18 9.60 22.61
N GLU A 213 0.47 9.68 21.45
CA GLU A 213 0.71 8.52 20.60
C GLU A 213 2.19 8.16 20.54
N SER A 214 2.52 6.89 20.84
CA SER A 214 3.85 6.33 20.55
C SER A 214 3.76 5.38 19.36
N ILE A 215 3.47 4.09 19.56
CA ILE A 215 3.49 3.10 18.47
C ILE A 215 2.47 3.38 17.36
N THR A 216 1.35 4.02 17.68
CA THR A 216 0.28 4.33 16.71
C THR A 216 0.68 5.47 15.77
N GLY A 217 1.57 6.37 16.19
CA GLY A 217 2.19 7.38 15.32
C GLY A 217 1.23 8.36 14.66
N GLY A 218 0.14 8.75 15.34
CA GLY A 218 -0.86 9.69 14.84
C GLY A 218 -2.16 9.03 14.35
N MET A 219 -2.23 7.70 14.38
CA MET A 219 -3.40 6.94 13.91
C MET A 219 -4.65 7.18 14.75
N ILE A 220 -4.52 7.38 16.08
CA ILE A 220 -5.68 7.65 16.95
C ILE A 220 -6.26 9.02 16.61
N GLY A 221 -5.41 10.04 16.51
CA GLY A 221 -5.82 11.38 16.07
C GLY A 221 -6.49 11.36 14.69
N ALA A 222 -5.91 10.61 13.73
CA ALA A 222 -6.48 10.45 12.40
C ALA A 222 -7.88 9.82 12.42
N LEU A 223 -8.07 8.72 13.16
CA LEU A 223 -9.39 8.07 13.29
C LEU A 223 -10.43 9.01 13.91
N ILE A 224 -10.04 9.82 14.89
CA ILE A 224 -10.95 10.77 15.54
C ILE A 224 -11.34 11.90 14.57
N THR A 225 -10.41 12.39 13.76
CA THR A 225 -10.66 13.49 12.81
C THR A 225 -11.40 13.07 11.54
N GLU A 226 -11.50 11.77 11.25
CA GLU A 226 -12.39 11.25 10.20
C GLU A 226 -13.86 11.61 10.44
N GLN A 227 -14.26 11.79 11.71
CA GLN A 227 -15.62 12.19 12.05
C GLN A 227 -15.84 13.70 11.81
N PRO A 228 -16.81 14.09 10.94
CA PRO A 228 -17.17 15.48 10.77
C PRO A 228 -17.63 16.12 12.10
N GLY A 229 -17.14 17.33 12.36
CA GLY A 229 -17.43 18.07 13.61
C GLY A 229 -16.58 17.64 14.81
N SER A 230 -15.56 16.80 14.62
CA SER A 230 -14.63 16.37 15.67
C SER A 230 -13.94 17.53 16.40
N SER A 231 -13.79 18.70 15.76
CA SER A 231 -13.29 19.93 16.39
C SER A 231 -14.09 20.39 17.61
N ALA A 232 -15.33 19.92 17.79
CA ALA A 232 -16.15 20.24 18.96
C ALA A 232 -15.67 19.56 20.25
N TYR A 233 -14.90 18.46 20.15
CA TYR A 233 -14.44 17.68 21.30
C TYR A 233 -12.97 17.26 21.23
N PHE A 234 -12.34 17.26 20.05
CA PHE A 234 -10.93 16.90 19.90
C PHE A 234 -10.06 18.15 19.81
N VAL A 235 -9.17 18.33 20.79
CA VAL A 235 -8.30 19.51 20.89
C VAL A 235 -6.99 19.32 20.14
N GLY A 236 -6.46 18.09 20.11
CA GLY A 236 -5.20 17.78 19.44
C GLY A 236 -4.45 16.64 20.13
N GLY A 237 -3.15 16.54 19.86
CA GLY A 237 -2.34 15.49 20.45
C GLY A 237 -0.84 15.69 20.31
N VAL A 238 -0.09 14.79 20.93
CA VAL A 238 1.37 14.74 20.93
C VAL A 238 1.81 13.36 20.45
N ILE A 239 2.63 13.32 19.40
CA ILE A 239 3.28 12.07 18.96
C ILE A 239 4.59 11.95 19.73
N ALA A 240 4.57 11.19 20.83
CA ALA A 240 5.69 11.00 21.74
C ALA A 240 6.45 9.70 21.46
N TYR A 241 7.07 9.61 20.27
CA TYR A 241 7.76 8.39 19.83
C TYR A 241 9.04 8.10 20.64
N SER A 242 9.85 9.13 20.93
CA SER A 242 11.07 9.00 21.74
C SER A 242 10.81 9.25 23.24
N ASN A 243 11.74 8.79 24.08
CA ASN A 243 11.69 9.05 25.53
C ASN A 243 11.82 10.55 25.86
N ASP A 244 12.61 11.30 25.09
CA ASP A 244 12.76 12.75 25.28
C ASP A 244 11.43 13.48 25.06
N VAL A 245 10.65 13.10 24.04
CA VAL A 245 9.32 13.71 23.82
C VAL A 245 8.35 13.33 24.93
N LYS A 246 8.38 12.08 25.42
CA LYS A 246 7.58 11.65 26.59
C LYS A 246 7.90 12.51 27.82
N ARG A 247 9.18 12.80 28.07
CA ARG A 247 9.63 13.65 29.18
C ARG A 247 9.22 15.12 28.98
N GLU A 248 9.61 15.72 27.86
CA GLU A 248 9.53 17.17 27.67
C GLU A 248 8.10 17.65 27.38
N GLN A 249 7.38 16.91 26.54
CA GLN A 249 6.06 17.32 26.06
C GLN A 249 4.94 16.77 26.93
N LEU A 250 5.10 15.57 27.50
CA LEU A 250 4.07 14.93 28.33
C LEU A 250 4.40 14.96 29.83
N GLY A 251 5.61 15.34 30.24
CA GLY A 251 5.98 15.39 31.66
C GLY A 251 6.16 14.01 32.30
N VAL A 252 6.41 12.96 31.52
CA VAL A 252 6.68 11.62 32.06
C VAL A 252 7.98 11.67 32.88
N PRO A 253 7.98 11.24 34.15
CA PRO A 253 9.18 11.30 35.00
C PRO A 253 10.34 10.48 34.42
N PRO A 254 11.58 11.03 34.36
CA PRO A 254 12.75 10.29 33.88
C PRO A 254 12.98 8.99 34.64
N ALA A 255 12.85 9.02 35.97
CA ALA A 255 13.00 7.84 36.83
C ALA A 255 12.01 6.72 36.49
N LEU A 256 10.82 7.06 35.96
CA LEU A 256 9.82 6.08 35.54
C LEU A 256 10.22 5.41 34.22
N LEU A 257 10.73 6.21 33.27
CA LEU A 257 11.25 5.69 31.99
C LEU A 257 12.47 4.79 32.19
N GLU A 258 13.32 5.08 33.17
CA GLU A 258 14.49 4.27 33.53
C GLU A 258 14.11 2.96 34.23
N SER A 259 13.19 3.01 35.20
CA SER A 259 12.81 1.84 36.01
C SER A 259 11.83 0.90 35.33
N ALA A 260 10.73 1.41 34.76
CA ALA A 260 9.67 0.60 34.16
C ALA A 260 9.86 0.39 32.64
N GLY A 261 10.63 1.27 32.00
CA GLY A 261 10.82 1.33 30.55
C GLY A 261 9.66 2.01 29.83
N ALA A 262 9.91 2.52 28.62
CA ALA A 262 8.92 3.28 27.84
C ALA A 262 7.61 2.52 27.52
N VAL A 263 7.64 1.19 27.55
CA VAL A 263 6.50 0.30 27.32
C VAL A 263 6.09 -0.34 28.64
N SER A 264 5.38 0.42 29.46
CA SER A 264 4.83 -0.04 30.73
C SER A 264 3.46 0.59 30.99
N ARG A 265 2.71 0.04 31.94
CA ARG A 265 1.42 0.60 32.37
C ARG A 265 1.60 2.02 32.89
N GLU A 266 2.55 2.22 33.77
CA GLU A 266 2.81 3.47 34.48
C GLU A 266 3.22 4.59 33.51
N VAL A 267 4.04 4.26 32.50
CA VAL A 267 4.38 5.23 31.44
C VAL A 267 3.16 5.56 30.59
N GLY A 268 2.32 4.57 30.25
CA GLY A 268 1.06 4.81 29.54
C GLY A 268 0.12 5.74 30.31
N GLU A 269 -0.04 5.50 31.62
CA GLU A 269 -0.86 6.34 32.51
C GLU A 269 -0.31 7.76 32.63
N ALA A 270 1.00 7.91 32.87
CA ALA A 270 1.67 9.21 32.93
C ALA A 270 1.56 9.99 31.60
N MET A 271 1.63 9.30 30.45
CA MET A 271 1.41 9.92 29.14
C MET A 271 -0.04 10.43 28.98
N ALA A 272 -1.03 9.67 29.45
CA ALA A 272 -2.45 10.02 29.37
C ALA A 272 -2.76 11.25 30.24
N GLU A 273 -2.28 11.27 31.49
CA GLU A 273 -2.38 12.43 32.36
C GLU A 273 -1.63 13.64 31.81
N GLY A 274 -0.42 13.40 31.31
CA GLY A 274 0.44 14.40 30.70
C GLY A 274 -0.25 15.16 29.58
N VAL A 275 -0.82 14.44 28.61
CA VAL A 275 -1.52 15.08 27.48
C VAL A 275 -2.80 15.77 27.90
N ARG A 276 -3.56 15.18 28.83
CA ARG A 276 -4.77 15.79 29.40
C ARG A 276 -4.46 17.16 29.99
N ASN A 277 -3.41 17.21 30.83
CA ASN A 277 -3.02 18.41 31.56
C ASN A 277 -2.41 19.47 30.62
N ARG A 278 -1.54 19.06 29.70
CA ARG A 278 -0.86 19.97 28.76
C ARG A 278 -1.82 20.65 27.79
N LEU A 279 -2.80 19.89 27.28
CA LEU A 279 -3.81 20.41 26.35
C LEU A 279 -5.12 20.84 27.03
N ARG A 280 -5.15 20.82 28.38
CA ARG A 280 -6.29 21.26 29.20
C ARG A 280 -7.61 20.63 28.77
N THR A 281 -7.60 19.32 28.58
CA THR A 281 -8.75 18.55 28.12
C THR A 281 -9.41 17.80 29.27
N GLY A 282 -10.69 17.44 29.09
CA GLY A 282 -11.40 16.59 30.06
C GLY A 282 -10.83 15.17 30.11
N LEU A 283 -10.38 14.66 28.96
CA LEU A 283 -9.87 13.31 28.76
C LEU A 283 -8.51 13.32 28.05
N GLY A 284 -7.56 12.50 28.51
CA GLY A 284 -6.30 12.25 27.80
C GLY A 284 -6.17 10.78 27.47
N VAL A 285 -5.92 10.43 26.22
CA VAL A 285 -5.72 9.03 25.77
C VAL A 285 -4.25 8.83 25.47
N ALA A 286 -3.65 7.71 25.89
CA ALA A 286 -2.28 7.39 25.57
C ALA A 286 -2.09 5.93 25.15
N VAL A 287 -1.13 5.72 24.25
CA VAL A 287 -0.72 4.38 23.80
C VAL A 287 0.79 4.26 23.72
N THR A 288 1.34 3.24 24.37
CA THR A 288 2.74 2.81 24.25
C THR A 288 2.84 1.29 24.08
N GLY A 289 3.81 0.80 23.31
CA GLY A 289 3.88 -0.62 22.97
C GLY A 289 5.08 -1.01 22.11
N ILE A 290 5.10 -2.25 21.63
CA ILE A 290 6.12 -2.79 20.73
C ILE A 290 5.44 -3.36 19.49
N ALA A 291 5.52 -2.67 18.35
CA ALA A 291 4.88 -3.12 17.11
C ALA A 291 5.77 -4.04 16.24
N GLY A 292 7.04 -4.29 16.59
CA GLY A 292 7.96 -5.12 15.79
C GLY A 292 8.57 -4.40 14.57
N PRO A 293 9.27 -5.12 13.67
CA PRO A 293 9.31 -6.58 13.56
C PRO A 293 10.20 -7.30 14.58
N ALA A 294 11.15 -6.60 15.21
CA ALA A 294 11.95 -7.11 16.33
C ALA A 294 11.71 -6.26 17.58
N ALA A 295 11.80 -6.89 18.75
CA ALA A 295 11.83 -6.21 20.05
C ALA A 295 13.27 -5.74 20.35
N GLU A 296 13.81 -4.87 19.51
CA GLU A 296 15.20 -4.42 19.66
C GLU A 296 15.39 -3.68 21.00
N GLY A 297 16.39 -4.11 21.77
CA GLY A 297 16.76 -3.47 23.03
C GLY A 297 15.85 -3.75 24.23
N THR A 298 14.94 -4.75 24.15
CA THR A 298 14.08 -5.12 25.27
C THR A 298 13.77 -6.62 25.31
N SER A 299 13.56 -7.18 26.51
CA SER A 299 13.08 -8.55 26.71
C SER A 299 11.56 -8.70 26.52
N LYS A 300 10.83 -7.59 26.33
CA LYS A 300 9.38 -7.57 26.19
C LYS A 300 8.95 -8.07 24.79
N PRO A 301 7.87 -8.85 24.67
CA PRO A 301 7.46 -9.43 23.40
C PRO A 301 6.89 -8.39 22.43
N VAL A 302 7.06 -8.62 21.12
CA VAL A 302 6.32 -7.91 20.07
C VAL A 302 4.83 -8.12 20.28
N GLY A 303 4.04 -7.05 20.17
CA GLY A 303 2.59 -7.06 20.43
C GLY A 303 2.21 -6.48 21.79
N LEU A 304 3.13 -6.45 22.77
CA LEU A 304 2.86 -5.88 24.09
C LEU A 304 2.54 -4.40 23.96
N THR A 305 1.36 -4.01 24.42
CA THR A 305 0.83 -2.66 24.31
C THR A 305 0.05 -2.28 25.56
N TYR A 306 0.24 -1.05 26.04
CA TYR A 306 -0.54 -0.44 27.10
C TYR A 306 -1.34 0.72 26.53
N VAL A 307 -2.62 0.74 26.86
CA VAL A 307 -3.58 1.79 26.51
C VAL A 307 -4.10 2.39 27.81
N ALA A 308 -4.09 3.71 27.91
CA ALA A 308 -4.60 4.43 29.08
C ALA A 308 -5.50 5.60 28.68
N VAL A 309 -6.51 5.87 29.51
CA VAL A 309 -7.38 7.04 29.41
C VAL A 309 -7.46 7.72 30.77
N ALA A 310 -6.92 8.92 30.86
CA ALA A 310 -6.96 9.77 32.04
C ALA A 310 -8.19 10.67 32.00
N SER A 311 -8.90 10.74 33.12
CA SER A 311 -9.96 11.72 33.41
C SER A 311 -9.64 12.43 34.73
N ASP A 312 -10.59 13.21 35.26
CA ASP A 312 -10.35 13.94 36.49
C ASP A 312 -10.27 13.00 37.71
N GLY A 313 -9.07 12.88 38.28
CA GLY A 313 -8.80 12.04 39.46
C GLY A 313 -8.85 10.53 39.21
N HIS A 314 -8.87 10.09 37.94
CA HIS A 314 -8.91 8.67 37.60
C HIS A 314 -8.17 8.39 36.29
N VAL A 315 -7.44 7.27 36.23
CA VAL A 315 -6.85 6.76 34.99
C VAL A 315 -7.27 5.32 34.80
N ALA A 316 -7.95 5.03 33.70
CA ALA A 316 -8.26 3.67 33.28
C ALA A 316 -7.16 3.17 32.36
N SER A 317 -6.56 2.01 32.64
CA SER A 317 -5.51 1.42 31.80
C SER A 317 -5.72 -0.07 31.56
N ARG A 318 -5.33 -0.54 30.38
CA ARG A 318 -5.38 -1.96 29.99
C ARG A 318 -4.10 -2.36 29.26
N GLU A 319 -3.66 -3.58 29.53
CA GLU A 319 -2.56 -4.24 28.84
C GLU A 319 -3.12 -5.16 27.76
N PHE A 320 -2.44 -5.21 26.62
CA PHE A 320 -2.78 -6.05 25.49
C PHE A 320 -1.53 -6.73 24.94
N ASN A 321 -1.74 -7.93 24.40
CA ASN A 321 -0.73 -8.64 23.62
C ASN A 321 -1.31 -8.93 22.23
N PHE A 322 -1.04 -8.04 21.28
CA PHE A 322 -1.59 -8.13 19.94
C PHE A 322 -0.76 -9.04 19.04
N SER A 323 -1.44 -9.80 18.19
CA SER A 323 -0.82 -10.65 17.18
C SER A 323 -0.91 -10.01 15.79
N GLY A 324 0.05 -10.31 14.93
CA GLY A 324 0.09 -9.85 13.54
C GLY A 324 1.38 -9.13 13.18
N ASP A 325 1.40 -8.52 12.00
CA ASP A 325 2.49 -7.65 11.58
C ASP A 325 2.43 -6.27 12.26
N ARG A 326 3.44 -5.44 12.01
CA ARG A 326 3.56 -4.10 12.60
C ARG A 326 2.35 -3.22 12.35
N GLU A 327 1.75 -3.30 11.17
CA GLU A 327 0.57 -2.50 10.83
C GLU A 327 -0.67 -3.00 11.60
N ALA A 328 -0.88 -4.31 11.64
CA ALA A 328 -1.98 -4.92 12.38
C ALA A 328 -1.92 -4.61 13.87
N ILE A 329 -0.74 -4.67 14.49
CA ILE A 329 -0.56 -4.32 15.92
C ILE A 329 -0.90 -2.86 16.17
N ARG A 330 -0.41 -1.93 15.33
CA ARG A 330 -0.70 -0.49 15.45
C ARG A 330 -2.20 -0.20 15.33
N ARG A 331 -2.88 -0.86 14.37
CA ARG A 331 -4.32 -0.69 14.18
C ARG A 331 -5.11 -1.23 15.38
N GLN A 332 -4.80 -2.42 15.86
CA GLN A 332 -5.46 -2.99 17.05
C GLN A 332 -5.30 -2.07 18.27
N ALA A 333 -4.09 -1.56 18.50
CA ALA A 333 -3.81 -0.62 19.59
C ALA A 333 -4.65 0.67 19.50
N ALA A 334 -4.77 1.25 18.29
CA ALA A 334 -5.59 2.44 18.08
C ALA A 334 -7.08 2.17 18.35
N ILE A 335 -7.59 1.02 17.90
CA ILE A 335 -8.97 0.61 18.10
C ILE A 335 -9.29 0.39 19.58
N GLU A 336 -8.42 -0.29 20.34
CA GLU A 336 -8.62 -0.47 21.79
C GLU A 336 -8.54 0.86 22.56
N ALA A 337 -7.74 1.82 22.07
CA ALA A 337 -7.73 3.18 22.62
C ALA A 337 -9.07 3.88 22.45
N LEU A 338 -9.71 3.76 21.28
CA LEU A 338 -11.06 4.30 21.07
C LEU A 338 -12.10 3.58 21.95
N ARG A 339 -12.02 2.25 22.11
CA ARG A 339 -12.92 1.51 23.01
C ARG A 339 -12.81 2.00 24.45
N LEU A 340 -11.59 2.08 24.97
CA LEU A 340 -11.37 2.51 26.35
C LEU A 340 -11.81 3.97 26.56
N LEU A 341 -11.61 4.83 25.56
CA LEU A 341 -12.09 6.21 25.56
C LEU A 341 -13.62 6.27 25.65
N ILE A 342 -14.33 5.48 24.85
CA ILE A 342 -15.79 5.42 24.83
C ILE A 342 -16.32 4.92 26.18
N ASP A 343 -15.74 3.85 26.72
CA ASP A 343 -16.10 3.31 28.04
C ASP A 343 -15.97 4.38 29.13
N GLU A 344 -14.85 5.10 29.14
CA GLU A 344 -14.58 6.13 30.15
C GLU A 344 -15.48 7.36 29.99
N ALA A 345 -15.73 7.82 28.76
CA ALA A 345 -16.66 8.91 28.49
C ALA A 345 -18.09 8.57 28.94
N ARG A 346 -18.54 7.33 28.71
CA ARG A 346 -19.85 6.84 29.16
C ARG A 346 -19.93 6.75 30.69
N ARG A 347 -18.88 6.25 31.35
CA ARG A 347 -18.77 6.20 32.82
C ARG A 347 -18.93 7.59 33.43
N LEU A 348 -18.22 8.59 32.90
CA LEU A 348 -18.32 9.98 33.38
C LEU A 348 -19.71 10.58 33.19
N ARG A 349 -20.38 10.29 32.05
CA ARG A 349 -21.76 10.76 31.82
C ARG A 349 -22.74 10.14 32.80
N GLN A 350 -22.61 8.86 33.11
CA GLN A 350 -23.45 8.18 34.11
C GLN A 350 -23.23 8.78 35.50
N ALA A 351 -21.97 8.98 35.91
CA ALA A 351 -21.64 9.59 37.20
C ALA A 351 -22.20 11.01 37.36
N ARG A 352 -22.25 11.82 36.28
CA ARG A 352 -22.88 13.15 36.30
C ARG A 352 -24.40 13.09 36.42
N LYS A 353 -25.06 12.14 35.75
CA LYS A 353 -26.52 11.94 35.88
C LYS A 353 -26.92 11.58 37.31
N VAL A 354 -26.16 10.71 37.97
CA VAL A 354 -26.43 10.32 39.37
C VAL A 354 -26.24 11.50 40.33
N LYS A 355 -25.26 12.37 40.11
CA LYS A 355 -25.05 13.57 40.94
C LYS A 355 -26.08 14.70 40.73
N SER A 356 -26.89 14.62 39.67
CA SER A 356 -27.88 15.66 39.31
C SER A 356 -29.33 15.21 39.51
N ALA A 357 -29.54 13.96 39.96
CA ALA A 357 -30.82 13.41 40.39
C ALA A 357 -30.93 13.50 41.91
#